data_AF-A0A4R5P4P0-F1
#
_entry.id   AF-A0A4R5P4P0-F1
#
_cell.length_a   1.000
_cell.length_b   1.000
_cell.length_c   1.000
_cell.angle_alpha   90.00
_cell.angle_beta   90.00
_cell.angle_gamma   90.00
#
_symmetry.space_group_name_H-M   'P 1'
#
loop_
_entity.id
_entity.type
_entity.pdbx_description
1 polymer ?
#
loop_
_entity_poly.entity_id
_entity_poly.type
_entity_poly.pdbx_seq_one_letter_code
_entity_poly.pdbx_strand_id
1 'polypeptide(L)'
;MTTLEEMLIKRPVNRARVDEHKAAMNTAVQVHALRELRETLNITQIALASQLEVTQARVSAIERGDFERASVDTLRRYVEALGGHLRVEVELGDDRIQIG
;
A
#
# COMPACT_ATOMS: atom_id res chain seq x y z
N MET A 1 -33.15 2.12 23.01
CA MET A 1 -31.93 1.99 22.19
C MET A 1 -31.11 3.25 22.42
N THR A 2 -29.86 3.13 22.83
CA THR A 2 -28.96 4.28 22.99
C THR A 2 -28.59 4.82 21.61
N THR A 3 -28.69 6.12 21.40
CA THR A 3 -28.38 6.72 20.10
C THR A 3 -26.86 6.81 19.88
N LEU A 4 -26.44 6.88 18.61
CA LEU A 4 -25.02 7.08 18.27
C LEU A 4 -24.45 8.34 18.94
N GLU A 5 -25.24 9.41 19.03
CA GLU A 5 -24.89 10.65 19.74
C GLU A 5 -24.62 10.41 21.24
N GLU A 6 -25.51 9.70 21.94
CA GLU A 6 -25.34 9.38 23.36
C GLU A 6 -24.11 8.48 23.61
N MET A 7 -23.78 7.60 22.67
CA MET A 7 -22.58 6.76 22.74
C MET A 7 -21.30 7.56 22.53
N LEU A 8 -21.28 8.50 21.58
CA LEU A 8 -20.12 9.35 21.28
C LEU A 8 -19.82 10.35 22.40
N ILE A 9 -20.84 10.81 23.12
CA ILE A 9 -20.67 11.66 24.32
C ILE A 9 -20.01 10.86 25.47
N LYS A 10 -20.45 9.61 25.70
CA LYS A 10 -19.90 8.76 26.76
C LYS A 10 -18.51 8.21 26.42
N ARG A 11 -18.23 8.03 25.13
CA ARG A 11 -16.97 7.48 24.64
C ARG A 11 -16.58 8.19 23.32
N PRO A 12 -15.88 9.33 23.41
CA PRO A 12 -15.49 10.07 22.22
C PRO A 12 -14.57 9.23 21.34
N VAL A 13 -14.78 9.33 20.03
CA VAL A 13 -13.94 8.65 19.05
C VAL A 13 -12.53 9.18 19.14
N ASN A 14 -11.58 8.29 19.38
CA ASN A 14 -10.17 8.61 19.27
C ASN A 14 -9.81 8.69 17.78
N ARG A 15 -9.86 9.91 17.21
CA ARG A 15 -9.55 10.15 15.80
C ARG A 15 -8.16 9.64 15.41
N ALA A 16 -7.14 9.84 16.24
CA ALA A 16 -5.80 9.34 15.96
C ALA A 16 -5.75 7.82 15.79
N ARG A 17 -6.43 7.05 16.66
CA ARG A 17 -6.55 5.59 16.49
C ARG A 17 -7.38 5.18 15.29
N VAL A 18 -8.42 5.94 14.95
CA VAL A 18 -9.23 5.69 13.76
C VAL A 18 -8.43 5.95 12.49
N ASP A 19 -7.64 7.02 12.46
CA ASP A 19 -6.82 7.40 11.32
C ASP A 19 -5.63 6.43 11.15
N GLU A 20 -5.02 5.97 12.24
CA GLU A 20 -4.03 4.89 12.24
C GLU A 20 -4.63 3.58 11.71
N HIS A 21 -5.82 3.19 12.16
CA HIS A 21 -6.51 2.00 11.64
C HIS A 21 -6.88 2.16 10.16
N LYS A 22 -7.35 3.34 9.74
CA LYS A 22 -7.65 3.62 8.32
C LYS A 22 -6.39 3.55 7.47
N ALA A 23 -5.27 4.11 7.92
CA ALA A 23 -4.00 4.03 7.22
C ALA A 23 -3.55 2.57 7.07
N ALA A 24 -3.62 1.78 8.14
CA ALA A 24 -3.31 0.35 8.11
C ALA A 24 -4.23 -0.43 7.16
N MET A 25 -5.54 -0.13 7.16
CA MET A 25 -6.50 -0.74 6.23
C MET A 25 -6.24 -0.36 4.77
N ASN A 26 -5.92 0.91 4.50
CA ASN A 26 -5.60 1.38 3.15
C ASN A 26 -4.32 0.73 2.61
N THR A 27 -3.29 0.61 3.44
CA THR A 27 -2.06 -0.13 3.09
C THR A 27 -2.39 -1.59 2.81
N ALA A 28 -3.18 -2.26 3.65
CA ALA A 28 -3.56 -3.65 3.44
C ALA A 28 -4.30 -3.87 2.11
N VAL A 29 -5.18 -2.94 1.71
CA VAL A 29 -5.90 -2.99 0.42
C VAL A 29 -4.95 -2.79 -0.76
N GLN A 30 -4.05 -1.83 -0.71
CA GLN A 30 -3.10 -1.53 -1.79
C GLN A 30 -2.08 -2.66 -2.00
N VAL A 31 -1.63 -3.28 -0.90
CA VAL A 31 -0.71 -4.42 -0.91
C VAL A 31 -1.36 -5.65 -1.52
N HIS A 32 -2.62 -5.90 -1.15
CA HIS A 32 -3.40 -6.98 -1.76
C HIS A 32 -3.51 -6.80 -3.27
N ALA A 33 -3.72 -5.57 -3.74
CA ALA A 33 -3.84 -5.28 -5.17
C ALA A 33 -2.58 -5.67 -5.96
N LEU A 34 -1.37 -5.42 -5.47
CA LEU A 34 -0.13 -5.80 -6.17
C LEU A 34 0.03 -7.31 -6.30
N ARG A 35 -0.25 -8.04 -5.22
CA ARG A 35 -0.23 -9.50 -5.21
C ARG A 35 -1.27 -10.09 -6.16
N GLU A 36 -2.51 -9.61 -6.09
CA GLU A 36 -3.60 -10.07 -6.96
C GLU A 36 -3.29 -9.81 -8.44
N LEU A 37 -2.66 -8.68 -8.74
CA LEU A 37 -2.28 -8.31 -10.10
C LEU A 37 -1.16 -9.22 -10.62
N ARG A 38 -0.16 -9.56 -9.80
CA ARG A 38 0.84 -10.59 -10.13
C ARG A 38 0.19 -11.96 -10.38
N GLU A 39 -0.73 -12.38 -9.52
CA GLU A 39 -1.41 -13.68 -9.62
C GLU A 39 -2.29 -13.77 -10.88
N THR A 40 -2.98 -12.68 -11.23
CA THR A 40 -3.79 -12.58 -12.48
C THR A 40 -2.93 -12.75 -13.73
N LEU A 41 -1.66 -12.33 -13.68
CA LEU A 41 -0.70 -12.50 -14.76
C LEU A 41 0.01 -13.87 -14.74
N ASN A 42 -0.32 -14.76 -13.80
CA ASN A 42 0.32 -16.07 -13.59
C ASN A 42 1.85 -16.00 -13.38
N ILE A 43 2.35 -14.89 -12.82
CA ILE A 43 3.77 -14.70 -12.53
C ILE A 43 4.05 -15.17 -11.10
N THR A 44 5.07 -16.00 -10.88
CA THR A 44 5.47 -16.37 -9.51
C THR A 44 6.31 -15.28 -8.86
N GLN A 45 6.37 -15.25 -7.52
CA GLN A 45 7.27 -14.31 -6.83
C GLN A 45 8.75 -14.51 -7.21
N ILE A 46 9.16 -15.74 -7.53
CA ILE A 46 10.53 -16.06 -7.97
C ILE A 46 10.78 -15.52 -9.39
N ALA A 47 9.83 -15.71 -10.30
CA ALA A 47 9.93 -15.19 -11.67
C ALA A 47 9.99 -13.66 -11.68
N LEU A 48 9.13 -13.01 -10.90
CA LEU A 48 9.16 -11.55 -10.75
C LEU A 48 10.48 -11.07 -10.12
N ALA A 49 10.95 -11.75 -9.07
CA ALA A 49 12.23 -11.42 -8.44
C ALA A 49 13.40 -11.50 -9.42
N SER A 50 13.40 -12.53 -10.28
CA SER A 50 14.40 -12.71 -11.35
C SER A 50 14.38 -11.55 -12.35
N GLN A 51 13.19 -11.12 -12.80
CA GLN A 51 13.04 -9.99 -13.72
C GLN A 51 13.47 -8.65 -13.10
N LEU A 52 13.25 -8.50 -11.79
CA LEU A 52 13.59 -7.31 -11.03
C LEU A 52 15.02 -7.31 -10.50
N GLU A 53 15.80 -8.38 -10.71
CA GLU A 53 17.15 -8.55 -10.15
C GLU A 53 17.19 -8.35 -8.62
N VAL A 54 16.14 -8.82 -7.93
CA VAL A 54 16.04 -8.78 -6.46
C VAL A 54 15.79 -10.18 -5.90
N THR A 55 15.79 -10.31 -4.57
CA THR A 55 15.47 -11.58 -3.92
C THR A 55 13.95 -11.82 -3.91
N GLN A 56 13.52 -13.09 -3.91
CA GLN A 56 12.11 -13.42 -3.68
C GLN A 56 11.61 -12.87 -2.34
N ALA A 57 12.47 -12.83 -1.31
CA ALA A 57 12.15 -12.21 -0.02
C ALA A 57 11.80 -10.72 -0.17
N ARG A 58 12.46 -9.99 -1.08
CA ARG A 58 12.17 -8.59 -1.39
C ARG A 58 10.78 -8.42 -2.02
N VAL A 59 10.45 -9.24 -3.02
CA VAL A 59 9.11 -9.30 -3.62
C VAL A 59 8.05 -9.61 -2.56
N SER A 60 8.33 -10.59 -1.71
CA SER A 60 7.44 -10.99 -0.62
C SER A 60 7.21 -9.89 0.43
N ALA A 61 8.22 -9.07 0.71
CA ALA A 61 8.11 -7.93 1.63
C ALA A 61 7.22 -6.82 1.06
N ILE A 62 7.36 -6.53 -0.25
CA ILE A 62 6.52 -5.58 -0.98
C ILE A 62 5.06 -6.04 -0.96
N GLU A 63 4.80 -7.32 -1.28
CA GLU A 63 3.46 -7.93 -1.25
C GLU A 63 2.89 -8.13 0.17
N ARG A 64 3.63 -7.76 1.23
CA ARG A 64 3.12 -7.67 2.60
C ARG A 64 2.99 -6.23 3.11
N GLY A 65 3.37 -5.24 2.30
CA GLY A 65 3.29 -3.84 2.68
C GLY A 65 4.45 -3.33 3.54
N ASP A 66 5.57 -4.04 3.57
CA ASP A 66 6.82 -3.51 4.15
C ASP A 66 7.47 -2.52 3.16
N PHE A 67 6.73 -1.44 2.87
CA PHE A 67 7.12 -0.39 1.93
C PHE A 67 8.14 0.59 2.52
N GLU A 68 8.17 0.72 3.85
CA GLU A 68 9.15 1.54 4.59
C GLU A 68 10.60 1.23 4.19
N ARG A 69 10.86 -0.02 3.79
CA ARG A 69 12.19 -0.48 3.39
C ARG A 69 12.36 -0.58 1.88
N ALA A 70 11.30 -0.41 1.10
CA ALA A 70 11.36 -0.49 -0.35
C ALA A 70 11.74 0.88 -0.93
N SER A 71 12.73 0.92 -1.83
CA SER A 71 12.97 2.15 -2.57
C SER A 71 11.82 2.42 -3.54
N VAL A 72 11.54 3.69 -3.81
CA VAL A 72 10.59 4.10 -4.85
C VAL A 72 10.93 3.46 -6.20
N ASP A 73 12.22 3.36 -6.53
CA ASP A 73 12.71 2.67 -7.72
C ASP A 73 12.31 1.19 -7.77
N THR A 74 12.43 0.47 -6.64
CA THR A 74 12.03 -0.96 -6.57
C THR A 74 10.53 -1.10 -6.83
N LEU A 75 9.71 -0.22 -6.25
CA LEU A 75 8.26 -0.24 -6.44
C LEU A 75 7.88 0.12 -7.88
N ARG A 76 8.59 1.08 -8.49
CA ARG A 76 8.41 1.45 -9.89
C ARG A 76 8.66 0.26 -10.80
N ARG A 77 9.84 -0.37 -10.70
CA ARG A 77 10.19 -1.56 -11.49
C ARG A 77 9.22 -2.71 -11.26
N TYR A 78 8.77 -2.93 -10.03
CA TYR A 78 7.77 -3.95 -9.69
C TYR A 78 6.46 -3.71 -10.46
N VAL A 79 5.92 -2.49 -10.37
CA VAL A 79 4.64 -2.15 -11.00
C VAL A 79 4.77 -2.18 -12.52
N GLU A 80 5.88 -1.71 -13.08
CA GLU A 80 6.18 -1.75 -14.52
C GLU A 80 6.32 -3.19 -15.04
N ALA A 81 6.95 -4.09 -14.28
CA ALA A 81 7.05 -5.51 -14.63
C ALA A 81 5.69 -6.20 -14.70
N LEU A 82 4.68 -5.65 -14.03
CA LEU A 82 3.29 -6.10 -14.09
C LEU A 82 2.42 -5.29 -15.08
N GLY A 83 3.02 -4.38 -15.87
CA GLY A 83 2.33 -3.56 -16.87
C GLY A 83 1.57 -2.35 -16.30
N GLY A 84 1.83 -1.98 -15.04
CA GLY A 84 1.28 -0.78 -14.42
C GLY A 84 2.22 0.43 -14.47
N HIS A 85 1.76 1.55 -13.91
CA HIS A 85 2.58 2.74 -13.71
C HIS A 85 2.50 3.22 -12.27
N LEU A 86 3.65 3.42 -11.62
CA LEU A 86 3.71 4.01 -10.29
C LEU A 86 3.58 5.52 -10.38
N ARG A 87 2.61 6.09 -9.66
CA ARG A 87 2.54 7.54 -9.37
C ARG A 87 2.92 7.76 -7.92
N VAL A 88 3.90 8.62 -7.70
CA VAL A 88 4.26 9.10 -6.36
C VAL A 88 3.73 10.51 -6.24
N GLU A 89 2.98 10.80 -5.19
CA GLU A 89 2.43 12.12 -4.93
C GLU A 89 2.90 12.59 -3.56
N VAL A 90 3.16 13.88 -3.44
CA VAL A 90 3.42 14.55 -2.16
C VAL A 90 2.29 15.53 -1.91
N GLU A 91 1.73 15.47 -0.70
CA GLU A 91 0.68 16.37 -0.23
C GLU A 91 1.31 17.47 0.65
N LEU A 92 1.16 18.74 0.24
CA LEU A 92 1.58 19.92 0.98
C LEU A 92 0.34 20.81 1.24
N GLY A 93 -0.29 20.65 2.40
CA GLY A 93 -1.55 21.33 2.67
C GLY A 93 -2.64 20.86 1.71
N ASP A 94 -3.23 21.77 0.94
CA ASP A 94 -4.23 21.44 -0.08
C ASP A 94 -3.63 21.09 -1.46
N ASP A 95 -2.31 21.28 -1.62
CA ASP A 95 -1.62 21.02 -2.88
C ASP A 95 -1.18 19.56 -2.98
N ARG A 96 -1.37 18.97 -4.17
CA ARG A 96 -0.84 17.66 -4.53
C ARG A 96 0.13 17.78 -5.69
N ILE A 97 1.35 17.35 -5.45
CA ILE A 97 2.43 17.43 -6.44
C ILE A 97 2.85 15.99 -6.79
N GLN A 98 2.70 15.62 -8.05
CA GLN A 98 3.22 14.33 -8.53
C GLN A 98 4.74 14.41 -8.67
N ILE A 99 5.45 13.47 -8.04
CA ILE A 99 6.89 13.27 -8.17
C ILE A 99 7.11 12.14 -9.17
N GLY A 100 7.79 12.48 -10.27
CA GLY A 100 8.09 11.60 -11.40
C GLY A 100 9.54 11.19 -11.40
#